data_AF-A0A7X0DIP0-F1
#
_entry.id   AF-A0A7X0DIP0-F1
#
_cell.length_a   1.000
_cell.length_b   1.000
_cell.length_c   1.000
_cell.angle_alpha   90.00
_cell.angle_beta   90.00
_cell.angle_gamma   90.00
#
_symmetry.space_group_name_H-M   'P 1'
#
loop_
_entity.id
_entity.type
_entity.pdbx_description
1 polymer ?
#
loop_
_entity_poly.entity_id
_entity_poly.type
_entity_poly.pdbx_seq_one_letter_code
_entity_poly.pdbx_strand_id
1 'polypeptide(L)'
;MRRNNSVFAAVAQNLTRIDEIRKAAVAEAFSVLEQHDPEVADILLTQFGDRKRAASWMCASQRCLDGRTAYQALADGDIDGLWDLIAGDSVRDGISPDRV
;
A
#
# COMPACT_ATOMS: atom_id res chain seq x y z
N MET A 1 24.32 -32.91 14.04
CA MET A 1 23.01 -32.21 14.07
C MET A 1 23.01 -31.10 13.01
N ARG A 2 22.68 -31.40 11.74
CA ARG A 2 22.69 -30.46 10.59
C ARG A 2 21.34 -30.32 9.88
N ARG A 3 20.37 -31.16 10.24
CA ARG A 3 19.08 -31.34 9.54
C ARG A 3 18.07 -30.22 9.82
N ASN A 4 18.15 -29.58 10.99
CA ASN A 4 17.25 -28.49 11.35
C ASN A 4 17.62 -27.19 10.61
N ASN A 5 18.92 -26.96 10.36
CA ASN A 5 19.38 -25.77 9.65
C ASN A 5 18.91 -25.75 8.19
N SER A 6 18.81 -26.93 7.54
CA SER A 6 18.32 -27.03 6.17
C SER A 6 16.80 -26.84 6.06
N VAL A 7 16.02 -27.24 7.06
CA VAL A 7 14.56 -27.03 7.05
C VAL A 7 14.22 -25.55 7.22
N PHE A 8 14.83 -24.86 8.20
CA PHE A 8 14.60 -23.43 8.38
C PHE A 8 15.16 -22.59 7.21
N ALA A 9 16.26 -23.01 6.59
CA ALA A 9 16.75 -22.38 5.36
C ALA A 9 15.76 -22.48 4.20
N ALA A 10 15.13 -23.65 4.01
CA ALA A 10 14.07 -23.81 3.00
C ALA A 10 12.84 -22.95 3.31
N VAL A 11 12.43 -22.85 4.58
CA VAL A 11 11.35 -21.95 5.01
C VAL A 11 11.71 -20.48 4.71
N ALA A 12 12.93 -20.05 5.05
CA ALA A 12 13.37 -18.68 4.77
C ALA A 12 13.37 -18.38 3.27
N GLN A 13 13.83 -19.29 2.42
CA GLN A 13 13.78 -19.14 0.96
C GLN A 13 12.34 -19.03 0.45
N ASN A 14 11.43 -19.84 0.97
CA ASN A 14 10.02 -19.76 0.61
C ASN A 14 9.40 -18.41 1.00
N LEU A 15 9.71 -17.91 2.21
CA LEU A 15 9.23 -16.60 2.65
C LEU A 15 9.79 -15.46 1.80
N THR A 16 11.08 -15.50 1.45
CA THR A 16 11.68 -14.53 0.52
C THR A 16 10.98 -14.55 -0.83
N ARG A 17 10.76 -15.73 -1.40
CA ARG A 17 10.05 -15.87 -2.69
C ARG A 17 8.64 -15.31 -2.64
N ILE A 18 7.88 -15.60 -1.57
CA ILE A 18 6.53 -15.06 -1.40
C ILE A 18 6.56 -13.53 -1.26
N ASP A 19 7.54 -12.99 -0.54
CA ASP A 19 7.69 -11.54 -0.38
C ASP A 19 8.04 -10.85 -1.70
N GLU A 20 8.88 -11.46 -2.54
CA GLU A 20 9.20 -10.96 -3.89
C GLU A 20 7.96 -10.95 -4.79
N ILE A 21 7.19 -12.04 -4.81
CA ILE A 21 5.92 -12.11 -5.56
C ILE A 21 4.95 -11.03 -5.07
N ARG A 22 4.82 -10.87 -3.74
CA ARG A 22 3.98 -9.83 -3.15
C ARG A 22 4.42 -8.44 -3.58
N LYS A 23 5.72 -8.13 -3.53
CA LYS A 23 6.26 -6.82 -3.96
C LYS A 23 5.97 -6.54 -5.43
N ALA A 24 6.11 -7.55 -6.29
CA ALA A 24 5.79 -7.43 -7.71
C ALA A 24 4.29 -7.13 -7.92
N ALA A 25 3.41 -7.89 -7.24
CA ALA A 25 1.97 -7.69 -7.32
C ALA A 25 1.53 -6.31 -6.80
N VAL A 26 2.14 -5.81 -5.73
CA VAL A 26 1.88 -4.46 -5.18
C VAL A 26 2.27 -3.37 -6.19
N ALA A 27 3.41 -3.51 -6.85
CA ALA A 27 3.85 -2.56 -7.87
C ALA A 27 2.96 -2.60 -9.14
N GLU A 28 2.53 -3.79 -9.53
CA GLU A 28 1.59 -3.98 -10.64
C GLU A 28 0.23 -3.34 -10.34
N ALA A 29 -0.32 -3.56 -9.14
CA ALA A 29 -1.58 -2.95 -8.73
C ALA A 29 -1.52 -1.41 -8.77
N PHE A 30 -0.39 -0.81 -8.36
CA PHE A 30 -0.21 0.64 -8.46
C PHE A 30 -0.06 1.11 -9.90
N SER A 31 0.54 0.29 -10.77
CA SER A 31 0.60 0.59 -12.22
C SER A 31 -0.79 0.61 -12.85
N VAL A 32 -1.72 -0.24 -12.39
CA VAL A 32 -3.12 -0.22 -12.81
C VAL A 32 -3.80 1.06 -12.33
N LEU A 33 -3.58 1.47 -11.08
CA LEU A 33 -4.12 2.72 -10.55
C LEU A 33 -3.65 3.94 -11.37
N GLU A 34 -2.35 4.03 -11.66
CA GLU A 34 -1.79 5.12 -12.49
C GLU A 34 -2.43 5.20 -13.89
N GLN A 35 -2.83 4.06 -14.45
CA GLN A 35 -3.43 4.00 -15.79
C GLN A 35 -4.92 4.36 -15.79
N HIS A 36 -5.65 3.96 -14.75
CA HIS A 36 -7.10 4.09 -14.69
C HIS A 36 -7.55 5.37 -13.97
N ASP A 37 -6.84 5.78 -12.92
CA ASP A 37 -7.15 6.94 -12.09
C ASP A 37 -5.86 7.75 -11.77
N PRO A 38 -5.27 8.41 -12.79
CA PRO A 38 -3.99 9.11 -12.65
C PRO A 38 -4.03 10.24 -11.62
N GLU A 39 -5.18 10.90 -11.43
CA GLU A 39 -5.35 11.95 -10.43
C GLU A 39 -5.19 11.42 -9.00
N VAL A 40 -5.80 10.27 -8.70
CA VAL A 40 -5.67 9.60 -7.40
C VAL A 40 -4.21 9.17 -7.19
N ALA A 41 -3.59 8.59 -8.23
CA ALA A 41 -2.20 8.18 -8.16
C ALA A 41 -1.25 9.36 -7.88
N ASP A 42 -1.45 10.51 -8.52
CA ASP A 42 -0.63 11.71 -8.34
C ASP A 42 -0.75 12.29 -6.92
N ILE A 43 -1.97 12.32 -6.38
CA ILE A 43 -2.18 12.76 -5.00
C ILE A 43 -1.49 11.80 -4.02
N LEU A 44 -1.61 10.50 -4.21
CA LEU A 44 -0.91 9.50 -3.37
C LEU A 44 0.61 9.64 -3.47
N LEU A 45 1.16 9.88 -4.66
CA LEU A 45 2.59 10.11 -4.84
C LEU A 45 3.05 11.39 -4.14
N THR A 46 2.24 12.45 -4.20
CA THR A 46 2.51 13.71 -3.51
C THR A 46 2.50 13.52 -2.00
N GLN A 47 1.55 12.75 -1.46
CA GLN A 47 1.40 12.52 -0.02
C GLN A 47 2.45 11.58 0.55
N PHE A 48 2.74 10.46 -0.11
CA PHE A 48 3.66 9.44 0.39
C PHE A 48 5.11 9.64 -0.08
N GLY A 49 5.34 10.57 -1.01
CA GLY A 49 6.66 10.99 -1.52
C GLY A 49 7.33 9.98 -2.47
N ASP A 50 7.01 8.69 -2.36
CA ASP A 50 7.48 7.68 -3.28
C ASP A 50 6.41 6.63 -3.61
N ARG A 51 6.55 6.09 -4.82
CA ARG A 51 5.64 5.09 -5.39
C ARG A 51 5.52 3.82 -4.56
N LYS A 52 6.62 3.39 -3.92
CA LYS A 52 6.63 2.13 -3.17
C LYS A 52 5.85 2.27 -1.86
N ARG A 53 5.98 3.41 -1.18
CA ARG A 53 5.20 3.75 0.02
C ARG A 53 3.72 3.89 -0.34
N ALA A 54 3.40 4.64 -1.39
CA ALA A 54 2.03 4.78 -1.87
C ALA A 54 1.38 3.42 -2.21
N ALA A 55 2.05 2.59 -3.01
CA ALA A 55 1.56 1.26 -3.36
C ALA A 55 1.39 0.33 -2.15
N SER A 56 2.36 0.35 -1.23
CA SER A 56 2.28 -0.45 0.00
C SER A 56 1.12 -0.01 0.88
N TRP A 57 0.86 1.30 0.97
CA TRP A 57 -0.25 1.87 1.71
C TRP A 57 -1.61 1.48 1.11
N MET A 58 -1.72 1.52 -0.22
CA MET A 58 -2.94 1.11 -0.93
C MET A 58 -3.32 -0.35 -0.67
N CYS A 59 -2.33 -1.22 -0.51
CA CYS A 59 -2.52 -2.63 -0.19
C CYS A 59 -2.62 -2.92 1.32
N ALA A 60 -2.38 -1.95 2.19
CA ALA A 60 -2.50 -2.14 3.62
C ALA A 60 -3.98 -2.16 4.04
N SER A 61 -4.34 -3.03 4.97
CA SER A 61 -5.66 -3.01 5.61
C SER A 61 -5.79 -1.79 6.50
N GLN A 62 -6.83 -1.00 6.26
CA GLN A 62 -7.07 0.25 6.95
C GLN A 62 -8.18 0.06 7.98
N ARG A 63 -7.92 0.43 9.24
CA ARG A 63 -8.93 0.27 10.32
C ARG A 63 -10.17 1.13 10.10
N CYS A 64 -10.00 2.31 9.49
CA CYS A 64 -11.11 3.20 9.13
C CYS A 64 -11.94 2.70 7.95
N LEU A 65 -11.44 1.73 7.18
CA LEU A 65 -12.19 1.08 6.09
C LEU A 65 -12.72 -0.30 6.52
N ASP A 66 -12.94 -0.51 7.82
CA ASP A 66 -13.35 -1.80 8.41
C ASP A 66 -12.40 -2.96 8.06
N GLY A 67 -11.11 -2.67 7.96
CA GLY A 67 -10.07 -3.65 7.62
C GLY A 67 -9.89 -3.89 6.12
N ARG A 68 -10.66 -3.23 5.27
CA ARG A 68 -10.49 -3.24 3.82
C ARG A 68 -9.23 -2.49 3.39
N THR A 69 -8.74 -2.80 2.20
CA THR A 69 -7.68 -2.05 1.54
C THR A 69 -8.26 -0.84 0.80
N ALA A 70 -7.43 0.12 0.45
CA ALA A 70 -7.86 1.27 -0.36
C ALA A 70 -8.39 0.83 -1.74
N TYR A 71 -7.83 -0.23 -2.33
CA TYR A 71 -8.34 -0.81 -3.58
C TYR A 71 -9.76 -1.37 -3.45
N GLN A 72 -10.10 -1.95 -2.30
CA GLN A 72 -11.46 -2.44 -2.05
C GLN A 72 -12.43 -1.27 -1.88
N ALA A 73 -12.05 -0.20 -1.18
CA ALA A 73 -12.86 1.01 -1.11
C ALA A 73 -13.10 1.65 -2.48
N LEU A 74 -12.07 1.73 -3.33
CA LEU A 74 -12.21 2.18 -4.72
C LEU A 74 -13.17 1.31 -5.53
N ALA A 75 -13.08 -0.02 -5.39
CA ALA A 75 -13.97 -0.95 -6.09
C ALA A 75 -15.44 -0.82 -5.65
N ASP A 76 -15.67 -0.47 -4.38
CA ASP A 76 -17.00 -0.26 -3.81
C ASP A 76 -17.55 1.16 -4.09
N GLY A 77 -16.75 2.04 -4.71
CA GLY A 77 -17.09 3.43 -5.01
C GLY A 77 -17.02 4.38 -3.80
N ASP A 78 -16.40 3.94 -2.70
CA ASP A 78 -16.22 4.71 -1.46
C ASP A 78 -14.98 5.62 -1.58
N ILE A 79 -15.08 6.61 -2.46
CA ILE A 79 -14.01 7.56 -2.77
C ILE A 79 -13.87 8.61 -1.65
N ASP A 80 -14.98 9.04 -1.06
CA ASP A 80 -14.97 10.03 0.02
C ASP A 80 -14.26 9.48 1.27
N GLY A 81 -14.52 8.22 1.64
CA GLY A 81 -13.82 7.56 2.75
C GLY A 81 -12.31 7.38 2.48
N LEU A 82 -11.91 7.21 1.21
CA LEU A 82 -10.50 7.18 0.82
C LEU A 82 -9.85 8.55 1.00
N TRP A 83 -10.52 9.64 0.61
CA TRP A 83 -9.99 11.00 0.75
C TRP A 83 -9.85 11.41 2.21
N ASP A 84 -10.85 11.12 3.05
CA ASP A 84 -10.78 11.37 4.49
C ASP A 84 -9.60 10.63 5.13
N LEU A 85 -9.32 9.41 4.66
CA LEU A 85 -8.20 8.62 5.11
C LEU A 85 -6.84 9.22 4.67
N ILE A 86 -6.72 9.64 3.41
CA ILE A 86 -5.50 10.31 2.90
C ILE A 86 -5.23 11.61 3.67
N ALA A 87 -6.28 12.40 3.92
CA ALA A 87 -6.19 13.60 4.73
C ALA A 87 -5.82 13.29 6.20
N GLY A 88 -6.36 12.21 6.77
CA GLY A 88 -6.03 11.78 8.13
C GLY A 88 -4.60 11.27 8.30
N ASP A 89 -4.03 10.60 7.29
CA ASP A 89 -2.67 10.05 7.35
C ASP A 89 -1.58 11.11 7.13
N SER A 90 -1.86 12.11 6.28
CA SER A 90 -0.96 13.27 6.07
C SER A 90 -0.77 14.11 7.35
N VAL A 91 -1.81 14.23 8.18
CA VAL A 91 -1.74 14.89 9.50
C VAL A 91 -0.85 14.11 10.49
N ARG A 92 -0.75 12.78 10.35
CA ARG A 92 0.04 11.92 11.26
C ARG A 92 1.53 11.92 10.91
N ASP A 93 1.89 12.10 9.65
CA ASP A 93 3.30 12.19 9.19
C ASP A 93 3.87 13.62 9.31
N GLY A 94 3.15 14.56 9.94
CA GLY A 94 3.63 15.91 10.24
C GLY A 94 3.61 16.88 9.06
N ILE A 95 2.88 16.56 7.99
CA ILE A 95 2.62 17.50 6.90
C ILE A 95 1.42 18.37 7.31
N SER A 96 1.71 19.50 7.94
CA SER A 96 0.70 20.53 8.24
C SER A 96 0.08 21.03 6.93
N PRO A 97 -1.25 21.04 6.77
CA PRO A 97 -1.93 21.62 5.60
C PRO A 97 -1.99 23.16 5.63
N ASP A 98 -1.40 23.83 6.62
CA ASP A 98 -1.36 25.30 6.68
C ASP A 98 -0.19 25.88 5.88
N ARG A 99 -0.40 26.02 4.57
CA ARG A 99 0.11 27.17 3.80
C ARG A 99 -0.95 27.60 2.78
N VAL A 100 -1.88 28.41 3.28
CA VAL A 100 -2.65 29.39 2.49
C VAL A 100 -1.69 30.47 1.97
#